data_AF-A0A6P8QSN0-F1
#
_entry.id   AF-A0A6P8QSN0-F1
#
_cell.length_a   1.000
_cell.length_b   1.000
_cell.length_c   1.000
_cell.angle_alpha   90.00
_cell.angle_beta   90.00
_cell.angle_gamma   90.00
#
_symmetry.space_group_name_H-M   'P 1'
#
loop_
_entity.id
_entity.type
_entity.pdbx_description
1 polymer ?
#
loop_
_entity_poly.entity_id
_entity_poly.type
_entity_poly.pdbx_seq_one_letter_code
_entity_poly.pdbx_strand_id
1 'polypeptide(L)'
;MKILLKVGGILVMPIEDQLTQILRTGQNTWESKNILAVSFAPLVQPNRSDNNKCETVILPSCAVRSLQDLARIYIRRTLRNFINDEMQAKGIPQKAPPKRKRRKCRRRRPNTYVFVGNQLIPHSLDSEDDEKMDDDSKEEELKEYTEAMKPEEPSRNLLREKIMSLPLPESLKAYLTYFREK
;
A
#
# COMPACT_ATOMS: atom_id res chain seq x y z
N MET A 1 1.79 26.93 14.68
CA MET A 1 0.78 26.11 13.98
C MET A 1 0.50 26.57 12.54
N LYS A 2 0.35 27.88 12.26
CA LYS A 2 0.02 28.42 10.92
C LYS A 2 1.03 28.03 9.79
N ILE A 3 2.29 27.76 10.13
CA ILE A 3 3.35 27.35 9.18
C ILE A 3 3.13 25.95 8.58
N LEU A 4 2.40 25.07 9.27
CA LEU A 4 2.13 23.70 8.81
C LEU A 4 1.05 23.63 7.72
N LEU A 5 0.33 24.73 7.48
CA LEU A 5 -0.70 24.81 6.46
C LEU A 5 -0.08 24.90 5.07
N LYS A 6 -0.52 24.12 4.08
CA LYS A 6 -0.09 24.32 2.68
C LYS A 6 -0.66 25.61 2.09
N VAL A 7 -0.06 26.12 1.01
CA VAL A 7 -0.64 27.26 0.25
C VAL A 7 -2.00 26.82 -0.31
N GLY A 8 -3.02 27.66 -0.14
CA GLY A 8 -4.43 27.35 -0.40
C GLY A 8 -5.12 26.56 0.71
N GLY A 9 -4.38 26.17 1.76
CA GLY A 9 -4.95 25.48 2.92
C GLY A 9 -5.78 26.43 3.79
N ILE A 10 -6.75 25.85 4.49
CA ILE A 10 -7.66 26.55 5.40
C ILE A 10 -7.45 26.00 6.82
N LEU A 11 -7.31 26.89 7.80
CA LEU A 11 -7.28 26.59 9.23
C LEU A 11 -8.48 27.24 9.89
N VAL A 12 -9.32 26.45 10.55
CA VAL A 12 -10.41 26.97 11.37
C VAL A 12 -10.08 26.73 12.83
N MET A 13 -10.08 27.77 13.65
CA MET A 13 -9.69 27.70 15.05
C MET A 13 -10.46 28.76 15.86
N PRO A 14 -10.86 28.44 17.11
CA PRO A 14 -11.41 29.44 18.01
C PRO A 14 -10.32 30.38 18.54
N ILE A 15 -10.51 31.68 18.38
CA ILE A 15 -9.63 32.76 18.85
C ILE A 15 -10.53 33.84 19.44
N GLU A 16 -10.27 34.27 20.68
CA GLU A 16 -11.00 35.37 21.34
C GLU A 16 -12.53 35.22 21.26
N ASP A 17 -13.04 34.03 21.60
CA ASP A 17 -14.47 33.67 21.57
C ASP A 17 -15.14 33.79 20.18
N GLN A 18 -14.33 33.75 19.10
CA GLN A 18 -14.81 33.71 17.72
C GLN A 18 -14.15 32.56 16.95
N LEU A 19 -14.92 31.94 16.07
CA LEU A 19 -14.43 30.94 15.13
C LEU A 19 -13.82 31.66 13.94
N THR A 20 -12.49 31.66 13.87
CA THR A 20 -11.74 32.34 12.81
C THR A 20 -11.27 31.31 11.78
N GLN A 21 -11.53 31.61 10.51
CA GLN A 21 -10.97 30.92 9.36
C GLN A 21 -9.74 31.68 8.87
N ILE A 22 -8.62 30.97 8.76
CA ILE A 22 -7.34 31.50 8.29
C ILE A 22 -6.97 30.74 7.02
N LEU A 23 -6.93 31.43 5.88
CA LEU A 23 -6.51 30.91 4.60
C LEU A 23 -5.04 31.29 4.33
N ARG A 24 -4.20 30.34 3.94
CA ARG A 24 -2.83 30.64 3.48
C ARG A 24 -2.85 31.00 1.99
N THR A 25 -2.86 32.29 1.65
CA THR A 25 -2.90 32.75 0.25
C THR A 25 -1.56 32.58 -0.47
N GLY A 26 -0.45 32.65 0.25
CA GLY A 26 0.90 32.56 -0.33
C GLY A 26 1.94 31.97 0.62
N GLN A 27 3.22 32.12 0.29
CA GLN A 27 4.29 31.59 1.11
C GLN A 27 4.33 32.27 2.49
N ASN A 28 4.18 33.59 2.54
CA ASN A 28 4.23 34.37 3.79
C ASN A 28 3.00 35.26 4.00
N THR A 29 1.93 35.04 3.24
CA THR A 29 0.70 35.85 3.30
C THR A 29 -0.48 35.00 3.75
N TRP A 30 -1.24 35.50 4.72
CA TRP A 30 -2.40 34.85 5.31
C TRP A 30 -3.59 35.80 5.32
N GLU A 31 -4.78 35.26 5.08
CA GLU A 31 -6.06 35.98 5.15
C GLU A 31 -6.89 35.39 6.30
N SER A 32 -7.46 36.23 7.16
CA SER A 32 -8.25 35.81 8.31
C SER A 32 -9.66 36.37 8.25
N LYS A 33 -10.66 35.51 8.45
CA LYS A 33 -12.08 35.85 8.47
C LYS A 33 -12.75 35.30 9.72
N ASN A 34 -13.46 36.14 10.46
CA ASN A 34 -14.29 35.70 11.58
C ASN A 34 -15.64 35.20 11.03
N ILE A 35 -16.03 33.99 11.43
CA ILE A 35 -17.26 33.34 10.96
C ILE A 35 -18.38 33.53 11.97
N LEU A 36 -18.14 33.13 13.22
CA LEU A 36 -19.18 33.01 14.23
C LEU A 36 -18.62 33.28 15.64
N ALA A 37 -19.40 33.91 16.51
CA ALA A 37 -19.11 33.92 17.94
C ALA A 37 -19.36 32.53 18.54
N VAL A 38 -18.43 32.05 19.37
CA VAL A 38 -18.41 30.69 19.93
C VAL A 38 -17.81 30.73 21.32
N SER A 39 -18.30 29.88 22.23
CA SER A 39 -17.66 29.68 23.53
C SER A 39 -17.07 28.27 23.57
N PHE A 40 -15.75 28.18 23.73
CA PHE A 40 -15.02 26.93 23.86
C PHE A 40 -14.22 26.93 25.16
N ALA A 41 -13.86 25.74 25.65
CA ALA A 41 -12.89 25.63 26.73
C ALA A 41 -11.53 26.22 26.30
N PRO A 42 -10.80 26.89 27.20
CA PRO A 42 -9.47 27.44 26.90
C PRO A 42 -8.52 26.36 26.38
N LEU A 43 -7.75 26.69 25.34
CA LEU A 43 -6.72 25.79 24.83
C LEU A 43 -5.59 25.68 25.85
N VAL A 44 -5.46 24.50 26.46
CA VAL A 44 -4.37 24.21 27.39
C VAL A 44 -3.08 24.09 26.60
N GLN A 45 -2.21 25.10 26.71
CA GLN A 45 -0.84 24.99 26.20
C GLN A 45 -0.06 24.05 27.13
N PRO A 46 0.61 23.01 26.62
CA PRO A 46 1.49 22.21 27.44
C PRO A 46 2.63 23.10 27.97
N ASN A 47 2.77 23.14 29.29
CA ASN A 47 3.83 23.89 29.96
C ASN A 47 5.20 23.29 29.61
N ARG A 48 6.12 24.12 29.10
CA ARG A 48 7.49 23.71 28.80
C ARG A 48 8.30 23.27 30.03
N SER A 49 7.85 23.61 31.23
CA SER A 49 8.53 23.31 32.50
C SER A 49 8.21 21.92 33.06
N ASP A 50 7.14 21.27 32.61
CA ASP A 50 6.70 19.98 33.12
C ASP A 50 7.31 18.85 32.27
N ASN A 51 8.64 18.68 32.38
CA ASN A 51 9.40 17.62 31.71
C ASN A 51 9.04 16.19 32.15
N ASN A 52 7.97 16.00 32.92
CA ASN A 52 7.58 14.70 33.44
C ASN A 52 6.35 14.19 32.70
N LYS A 53 6.61 13.63 31.50
CA LYS A 53 5.67 12.80 30.72
C LYS A 53 4.47 13.57 30.14
N CYS A 54 4.69 14.65 29.39
CA CYS A 54 3.74 14.91 28.31
C CYS A 54 3.84 13.73 27.35
N GLU A 55 2.74 13.01 27.16
CA GLU A 55 2.58 11.96 26.16
C GLU A 55 2.83 12.57 24.77
N THR A 56 4.11 12.71 24.42
CA THR A 56 4.53 13.17 23.11
C THR A 56 3.99 12.14 22.15
N VAL A 57 2.94 12.48 21.41
CA VAL A 57 2.38 11.63 20.38
C VAL A 57 3.52 11.28 19.43
N ILE A 58 4.00 10.04 19.52
CA ILE A 58 5.08 9.54 18.68
C ILE A 58 4.47 9.37 17.30
N LEU A 59 4.68 10.36 16.44
CA LEU A 59 4.35 10.21 15.04
C LEU A 59 5.18 9.05 14.48
N PRO A 60 4.60 8.16 13.66
CA PRO A 60 5.36 7.12 12.99
C PRO A 60 6.57 7.75 12.29
N SER A 61 7.74 7.13 12.43
CA SER A 61 8.96 7.61 11.77
C SER A 61 8.70 7.79 10.28
N CYS A 62 8.67 9.04 9.83
CA CYS A 62 8.48 9.39 8.43
C CYS A 62 9.81 9.19 7.70
N ALA A 63 10.22 7.94 7.51
CA ALA A 63 11.38 7.60 6.71
C ALA A 63 10.99 7.68 5.23
N VAL A 64 11.24 8.84 4.61
CA VAL A 64 11.13 9.00 3.15
C VAL A 64 12.21 8.13 2.51
N ARG A 65 11.90 7.46 1.38
CA ARG A 65 12.91 6.71 0.64
C ARG A 65 14.05 7.63 0.20
N SER A 66 15.28 7.14 0.30
CA SER A 66 16.46 7.81 -0.25
C SER A 66 16.21 8.19 -1.72
N LEU A 67 16.71 9.36 -2.13
CA LEU A 67 16.67 9.81 -3.53
C LEU A 67 17.26 8.77 -4.47
N GLN A 68 18.34 8.09 -4.05
CA GLN A 68 18.95 7.01 -4.82
C GLN A 68 17.90 5.93 -5.09
N ASP A 69 17.20 5.49 -4.05
CA ASP A 69 16.18 4.44 -4.11
C ASP A 69 15.02 4.81 -5.05
N LEU A 70 14.60 6.08 -5.03
CA LEU A 70 13.61 6.63 -5.97
C LEU A 70 14.15 6.64 -7.41
N ALA A 71 15.40 7.05 -7.62
CA ALA A 71 16.06 7.05 -8.92
C ALA A 71 16.16 5.63 -9.49
N ARG A 72 16.52 4.64 -8.66
CA ARG A 72 16.53 3.22 -9.05
C ARG A 72 15.17 2.75 -9.54
N ILE A 73 14.10 3.09 -8.80
CA ILE A 73 12.73 2.74 -9.18
C ILE A 73 12.39 3.39 -10.53
N TYR A 74 12.71 4.66 -10.71
CA TYR A 74 12.42 5.39 -11.93
C TYR A 74 13.16 4.82 -13.15
N ILE A 75 14.47 4.60 -13.03
CA ILE A 75 15.30 4.00 -14.11
C ILE A 75 14.81 2.60 -14.46
N ARG A 76 14.48 1.75 -13.47
CA ARG A 76 13.93 0.42 -13.75
C ARG A 76 12.54 0.49 -14.39
N ARG A 77 11.73 1.50 -14.04
CA ARG A 77 10.41 1.72 -14.64
C ARG A 77 10.54 2.14 -16.10
N THR A 78 11.43 3.09 -16.42
CA THR A 78 11.65 3.51 -17.81
C THR A 78 12.17 2.35 -18.65
N LEU A 79 13.13 1.57 -18.16
CA LEU A 79 13.62 0.36 -18.85
C LEU A 79 12.53 -0.68 -19.08
N ARG A 80 11.62 -0.91 -18.12
CA ARG A 80 10.47 -1.80 -18.31
C ARG A 80 9.50 -1.29 -19.35
N ASN A 81 9.26 0.03 -19.39
CA ASN A 81 8.40 0.63 -20.41
C ASN A 81 9.01 0.43 -21.79
N PHE A 82 10.31 0.69 -21.97
CA PHE A 82 11.00 0.42 -23.23
C PHE A 82 10.89 -1.06 -23.67
N ILE A 83 11.06 -2.00 -22.75
CA ILE A 83 10.89 -3.43 -23.06
C ILE A 83 9.43 -3.73 -23.45
N ASN A 84 8.47 -3.16 -22.73
CA ASN A 84 7.05 -3.32 -23.04
C ASN A 84 6.70 -2.76 -24.42
N ASP A 85 7.15 -1.54 -24.72
CA ASP A 85 6.96 -0.90 -26.02
C ASP A 85 7.61 -1.73 -27.14
N GLU A 86 8.80 -2.29 -26.91
CA GLU A 86 9.48 -3.19 -27.84
C GLU A 86 8.69 -4.50 -28.05
N MET A 87 8.08 -5.06 -27.00
CA MET A 87 7.23 -6.25 -27.10
C MET A 87 5.90 -5.97 -27.81
N GLN A 88 5.31 -4.79 -27.59
CA GLN A 88 4.10 -4.34 -28.27
C GLN A 88 4.36 -4.07 -29.76
N ALA A 89 5.48 -3.45 -30.10
CA ALA A 89 5.91 -3.26 -31.49
C ALA A 89 6.14 -4.60 -32.21
N LYS A 90 6.53 -5.65 -31.48
CA LYS A 90 6.65 -7.02 -31.99
C LYS A 90 5.33 -7.81 -31.99
N GLY A 91 4.20 -7.20 -31.64
CA GLY A 91 2.87 -7.80 -31.68
C GLY A 91 2.58 -8.84 -30.59
N ILE A 92 3.39 -8.91 -29.53
CA ILE A 92 3.21 -9.90 -28.45
C ILE A 92 2.26 -9.31 -27.39
N PRO A 93 1.06 -9.89 -27.16
CA PRO A 93 0.12 -9.37 -26.18
C PRO A 93 0.69 -9.45 -24.76
N GLN A 94 0.51 -8.37 -24.00
CA GLN A 94 0.93 -8.27 -22.60
C GLN A 94 0.31 -9.39 -21.75
N LYS A 95 1.16 -10.17 -21.06
CA LYS A 95 0.70 -11.12 -20.04
C LYS A 95 0.06 -10.32 -18.91
N ALA A 96 -1.25 -10.43 -18.76
CA ALA A 96 -1.99 -9.72 -17.71
C ALA A 96 -1.35 -10.00 -16.34
N PRO A 97 -1.19 -8.99 -15.47
CA PRO A 97 -0.59 -9.19 -14.15
C PRO A 97 -1.40 -10.26 -13.41
N PRO A 98 -0.75 -11.25 -12.75
CA PRO A 98 -1.45 -12.27 -12.01
C PRO A 98 -2.31 -11.57 -10.97
N LYS A 99 -3.64 -11.67 -11.12
CA LYS A 99 -4.59 -11.17 -10.13
C LYS A 99 -4.24 -11.85 -8.82
N ARG A 100 -3.60 -11.12 -7.91
CA ARG A 100 -3.39 -11.59 -6.54
C ARG A 100 -4.78 -11.90 -5.99
N LYS A 101 -5.13 -13.20 -5.95
CA LYS A 101 -6.31 -13.66 -5.22
C LYS A 101 -6.07 -13.20 -3.79
N ARG A 102 -6.73 -12.11 -3.37
CA ARG A 102 -6.83 -11.79 -1.95
C ARG A 102 -7.38 -13.06 -1.33
N ARG A 103 -6.60 -13.73 -0.48
CA ARG A 103 -7.17 -14.75 0.42
C ARG A 103 -8.26 -13.99 1.18
N LYS A 104 -9.52 -14.15 0.76
CA LYS A 104 -10.65 -13.88 1.64
C LYS A 104 -10.43 -14.88 2.74
N CYS A 105 -9.86 -14.43 3.86
CA CYS A 105 -10.02 -15.15 5.11
C CYS A 105 -11.52 -15.29 5.27
N ARG A 106 -12.06 -16.46 4.95
CA ARG A 106 -13.41 -16.86 5.33
C ARG A 106 -13.38 -16.84 6.86
N ARG A 107 -13.58 -15.67 7.47
CA ARG A 107 -14.02 -15.60 8.85
C ARG A 107 -15.35 -16.32 8.83
N ARG A 108 -15.38 -17.59 9.23
CA ARG A 108 -16.62 -18.33 9.46
C ARG A 108 -17.39 -17.47 10.44
N ARG A 109 -18.39 -16.74 9.95
CA ARG A 109 -19.34 -16.09 10.83
C ARG A 109 -20.15 -17.22 11.45
N PRO A 110 -20.26 -17.29 12.78
CA PRO A 110 -21.17 -18.24 13.40
C PRO A 110 -22.57 -17.90 12.93
N ASN A 111 -23.27 -18.89 12.37
CA ASN A 111 -24.61 -18.71 11.80
C ASN A 111 -25.68 -18.62 12.90
N THR A 112 -25.33 -19.05 14.12
CA THR A 112 -26.23 -19.11 15.27
C THR A 112 -25.46 -18.87 16.58
N TYR A 113 -26.13 -18.29 17.57
CA TYR A 113 -25.65 -18.20 18.95
C TYR A 113 -26.54 -19.03 19.86
N VAL A 114 -25.95 -19.79 20.77
CA VAL A 114 -26.66 -20.59 21.78
C VAL A 114 -26.23 -20.14 23.18
N PHE A 115 -27.20 -20.10 24.09
CA PHE A 115 -26.93 -19.80 25.49
C PHE A 115 -26.43 -21.05 26.20
N VAL A 116 -25.28 -20.94 26.85
CA VAL A 116 -24.76 -21.97 27.77
C VAL A 116 -24.59 -21.28 29.12
N GLY A 117 -25.54 -21.51 30.04
CA GLY A 117 -25.68 -20.74 31.28
C GLY A 117 -26.04 -19.27 31.00
N ASN A 118 -25.37 -18.33 31.67
CA ASN A 118 -25.59 -16.88 31.48
C ASN A 118 -24.70 -16.26 30.36
N GLN A 119 -23.99 -17.07 29.57
CA GLN A 119 -23.11 -16.59 28.49
C GLN A 119 -23.60 -17.07 27.13
N LEU A 120 -23.56 -16.16 26.15
CA LEU A 120 -23.99 -16.39 24.77
C LEU A 120 -22.77 -16.79 23.91
N ILE A 121 -22.74 -18.03 23.43
CA ILE A 121 -21.59 -18.60 22.72
C ILE A 121 -21.94 -18.84 21.24
N PRO A 122 -21.09 -18.41 20.29
CA PRO A 122 -21.28 -18.69 18.87
C PRO A 122 -21.04 -20.15 18.50
N HIS A 123 -21.98 -20.78 17.77
CA HIS A 123 -21.94 -22.20 17.37
C HIS A 123 -22.00 -22.36 15.85
N SER A 124 -21.26 -23.33 15.29
CA SER A 124 -21.31 -23.72 13.88
C SER A 124 -21.87 -25.12 13.75
N LEU A 125 -23.04 -25.25 13.12
CA LEU A 125 -23.59 -26.54 12.71
C LEU A 125 -23.03 -26.84 11.31
N ASP A 126 -22.09 -27.78 11.23
CA ASP A 126 -21.61 -28.39 9.98
C ASP A 126 -21.03 -29.75 10.36
N SER A 127 -21.93 -30.71 10.59
CA SER A 127 -21.64 -32.15 10.60
C SER A 127 -22.84 -32.83 9.97
N GLU A 128 -22.57 -33.54 8.86
CA GLU A 128 -23.33 -34.62 8.23
C GLU A 128 -24.26 -34.28 7.03
N ASP A 129 -24.08 -35.13 5.99
CA ASP A 129 -24.80 -35.33 4.72
C ASP A 129 -24.60 -34.35 3.54
N ASP A 130 -23.78 -34.77 2.56
CA ASP A 130 -24.30 -35.19 1.24
C ASP A 130 -23.23 -35.94 0.42
N GLU A 131 -23.44 -37.24 0.20
CA GLU A 131 -22.72 -38.06 -0.79
C GLU A 131 -23.43 -37.93 -2.16
N LYS A 132 -22.76 -37.39 -3.18
CA LYS A 132 -23.09 -37.76 -4.57
C LYS A 132 -21.94 -37.52 -5.57
N MET A 133 -21.58 -38.61 -6.24
CA MET A 133 -20.62 -38.76 -7.33
C MET A 133 -20.92 -37.86 -8.55
N ASP A 134 -19.89 -37.40 -9.25
CA ASP A 134 -19.84 -37.56 -10.71
C ASP A 134 -18.40 -37.55 -11.26
N ASP A 135 -18.21 -38.44 -12.22
CA ASP A 135 -16.99 -39.00 -12.79
C ASP A 135 -16.52 -38.16 -14.01
N ASP A 136 -15.52 -37.29 -13.83
CA ASP A 136 -14.91 -36.50 -14.94
C ASP A 136 -13.36 -36.44 -14.86
N SER A 137 -12.74 -37.26 -14.01
CA SER A 137 -11.29 -37.14 -13.67
C SER A 137 -10.33 -37.93 -14.57
N LYS A 138 -10.81 -38.68 -15.59
CA LYS A 138 -9.93 -39.55 -16.39
C LYS A 138 -9.34 -38.90 -17.66
N GLU A 139 -9.87 -37.76 -18.13
CA GLU A 139 -9.35 -37.11 -19.34
C GLU A 139 -8.28 -36.04 -19.07
N GLU A 140 -8.15 -35.54 -17.83
CA GLU A 140 -7.13 -34.55 -17.45
C GLU A 140 -5.74 -35.17 -17.20
N GLU A 141 -5.65 -36.40 -16.70
CA GLU A 141 -4.36 -37.05 -16.36
C GLU A 141 -3.48 -37.35 -17.59
N LEU A 142 -4.08 -37.63 -18.76
CA LEU A 142 -3.32 -37.93 -19.99
C LEU A 142 -2.67 -36.68 -20.61
N LYS A 143 -3.22 -35.48 -20.36
CA LYS A 143 -2.64 -34.21 -20.83
C LYS A 143 -1.47 -33.76 -19.95
N GLU A 144 -1.49 -34.09 -18.66
CA GLU A 144 -0.43 -33.69 -17.71
C GLU A 144 0.89 -34.42 -17.98
N TYR A 145 0.85 -35.67 -18.46
CA TYR A 145 2.06 -36.45 -18.73
C TYR A 145 2.85 -36.01 -19.97
N THR A 146 2.22 -35.29 -20.92
CA THR A 146 2.91 -34.83 -22.14
C THR A 146 3.50 -33.42 -22.03
N GLU A 147 3.09 -32.64 -21.01
CA GLU A 147 3.57 -31.26 -20.83
C GLU A 147 4.76 -31.15 -19.85
N ALA A 148 5.06 -32.23 -19.10
CA ALA A 148 6.17 -32.31 -18.13
C ALA A 148 7.58 -32.41 -18.75
N MET A 149 7.72 -32.26 -20.07
CA MET A 149 8.99 -32.38 -20.79
C MET A 149 9.35 -31.13 -21.61
N LYS A 150 8.98 -29.95 -21.13
CA LYS A 150 9.65 -28.71 -21.53
C LYS A 150 10.71 -28.36 -20.48
N PRO A 151 11.99 -28.21 -20.86
CA PRO A 151 12.99 -27.68 -19.94
C PRO A 151 12.49 -26.30 -19.48
N GLU A 152 12.33 -26.14 -18.17
CA GLU A 152 11.97 -24.89 -17.53
C GLU A 152 13.12 -23.89 -17.78
N GLU A 153 13.06 -23.17 -18.90
CA GLU A 153 14.01 -22.10 -19.16
C GLU A 153 13.94 -21.13 -17.98
N PRO A 154 15.09 -20.81 -17.33
CA PRO A 154 15.09 -19.89 -16.20
C PRO A 154 14.48 -18.58 -16.68
N SER A 155 13.35 -18.18 -16.07
CA SER A 155 12.57 -17.00 -16.47
C SER A 155 13.47 -15.89 -17.00
N ARG A 156 13.48 -15.68 -18.33
CA ARG A 156 14.40 -14.73 -18.97
C ARG A 156 14.10 -13.36 -18.40
N ASN A 157 14.97 -12.88 -17.52
CA ASN A 157 14.79 -11.58 -16.86
C ASN A 157 15.18 -10.51 -17.87
N LEU A 158 14.28 -10.18 -18.79
CA LEU A 158 14.51 -9.21 -19.87
C LEU A 158 15.05 -7.88 -19.35
N LEU A 159 14.61 -7.46 -18.16
CA LEU A 159 15.13 -6.26 -17.49
C LEU A 159 16.61 -6.41 -17.08
N ARG A 160 17.01 -7.58 -16.57
CA ARG A 160 18.40 -7.86 -16.20
C ARG A 160 19.28 -7.90 -17.45
N GLU A 161 18.85 -8.58 -18.49
CA GLU A 161 19.57 -8.65 -19.78
C GLU A 161 19.78 -7.25 -20.36
N LYS A 162 18.72 -6.43 -20.40
CA LYS A 162 18.79 -5.04 -20.88
C LYS A 162 19.72 -4.18 -20.02
N ILE A 163 19.76 -4.38 -18.70
CA ILE A 163 20.71 -3.66 -17.82
C ILE A 163 22.15 -4.09 -18.10
N MET A 164 22.40 -5.39 -18.27
CA MET A 164 23.75 -5.92 -18.52
C MET A 164 24.30 -5.50 -19.90
N SER A 165 23.44 -5.32 -20.89
CA SER A 165 23.82 -4.87 -22.24
C SER A 165 24.20 -3.39 -22.33
N LEU A 166 23.84 -2.57 -21.34
CA LEU A 166 24.17 -1.15 -21.36
C LEU A 166 25.67 -0.93 -21.03
N PRO A 167 26.32 0.08 -21.62
CA PRO A 167 27.69 0.47 -21.31
C PRO A 167 27.76 1.22 -19.97
N LEU A 168 27.33 0.57 -18.90
CA LEU A 168 27.32 1.12 -17.54
C LEU A 168 28.45 0.50 -16.71
N PRO A 169 29.03 1.26 -15.77
CA PRO A 169 29.90 0.72 -14.72
C PRO A 169 29.25 -0.43 -13.96
N GLU A 170 30.06 -1.40 -13.52
CA GLU A 170 29.58 -2.60 -12.81
C GLU A 170 28.82 -2.25 -11.52
N SER A 171 29.24 -1.20 -10.82
CA SER A 171 28.56 -0.68 -9.62
C SER A 171 27.11 -0.26 -9.90
N LEU A 172 26.85 0.36 -11.05
CA LEU A 172 25.50 0.76 -11.46
C LEU A 172 24.68 -0.43 -11.96
N LYS A 173 25.30 -1.40 -12.64
CA LYS A 173 24.64 -2.65 -13.01
C LYS A 173 24.20 -3.42 -11.77
N ALA A 174 25.08 -3.57 -10.78
CA ALA A 174 24.76 -4.18 -9.50
C ALA A 174 23.62 -3.40 -8.79
N TYR A 175 23.75 -2.08 -8.67
CA TYR A 175 22.75 -1.21 -8.05
C TYR A 175 21.34 -1.36 -8.67
N LEU A 176 21.28 -1.40 -10.00
CA LEU A 176 20.04 -1.58 -10.72
C LEU A 176 19.52 -3.02 -10.64
N THR A 177 20.37 -4.04 -10.49
CA THR A 177 19.98 -5.46 -10.54
C THR A 177 19.67 -6.10 -9.17
N TYR A 178 20.24 -5.64 -8.05
CA TYR A 178 20.12 -6.31 -6.74
C TYR A 178 20.56 -5.35 -5.59
N PHE A 179 20.13 -5.35 -4.32
CA PHE A 179 18.96 -5.80 -3.56
C PHE A 179 18.60 -4.64 -2.60
N ARG A 180 17.47 -4.75 -1.88
CA ARG A 180 17.27 -3.93 -0.68
C ARG A 180 18.19 -4.51 0.40
N GLU A 181 19.26 -3.81 0.76
CA GLU A 181 19.79 -3.95 2.10
C GLU A 181 18.63 -3.72 3.06
N LYS A 182 18.45 -4.68 3.97
CA LYS A 182 17.32 -4.76 4.88
C LYS A 182 17.77 -4.26 6.24
#